data_AF-A0A8B9JCX1-F1
#
_entry.id   AF-A0A8B9JCX1-F1
#
_cell.length_a   1.000
_cell.length_b   1.000
_cell.length_c   1.000
_cell.angle_alpha   90.00
_cell.angle_beta   90.00
_cell.angle_gamma   90.00
#
_symmetry.space_group_name_H-M   'P 1'
#
loop_
_entity.id
_entity.type
_entity.pdbx_description
1 polymer ?
#
loop_
_entity_poly.entity_id
_entity_poly.type
_entity_poly.pdbx_seq_one_letter_code
_entity_poly.pdbx_strand_id
1 'polypeptide(L)'
;MSCWLRKETLALAEDYIRFCTGDQRTPPSESAEAMRRLAKEMERQHHSKFHSLSQSFLTACGADPSACLRSVMAVLVEDGKLNWGRVVSLFTFTGVLATELFSRGDGPECCSRLAETIADYLGAENKEWLLENEGWWKNHRMVHKTF
;
A
#
# COMPACT_ATOMS: atom_id res chain seq x y z
N MET A 1 -5.98 15.81 16.52
CA MET A 1 -6.84 15.47 15.35
C MET A 1 -6.14 14.59 14.29
N SER A 2 -4.93 14.06 14.54
CA SER A 2 -4.16 13.23 13.57
C SER A 2 -4.56 11.75 13.47
N CYS A 3 -5.43 11.25 14.35
CA CYS A 3 -5.69 9.82 14.49
C CYS A 3 -6.63 9.23 13.42
N TRP A 4 -7.51 10.05 12.81
CA TRP A 4 -8.53 9.54 11.91
C TRP A 4 -7.98 9.12 10.54
N LEU A 5 -7.11 9.93 9.91
CA LEU A 5 -6.46 9.57 8.64
C LEU A 5 -5.61 8.32 8.74
N ARG A 6 -4.87 8.17 9.84
CA ARG A 6 -4.14 6.93 10.12
C ARG A 6 -5.07 5.73 10.19
N LYS A 7 -6.20 5.84 10.90
CA LYS A 7 -7.20 4.76 11.00
C LYS A 7 -7.80 4.41 9.64
N GLU A 8 -8.15 5.40 8.83
CA GLU A 8 -8.67 5.17 7.48
C GLU A 8 -7.64 4.50 6.58
N THR A 9 -6.41 5.00 6.61
CA THR A 9 -5.30 4.43 5.83
C THR A 9 -5.02 2.99 6.25
N LEU A 10 -5.07 2.70 7.55
CA LEU A 10 -4.92 1.35 8.08
C LEU A 10 -6.02 0.43 7.56
N ALA A 11 -7.29 0.85 7.67
CA ALA A 11 -8.42 0.07 7.18
C ALA A 11 -8.31 -0.22 5.67
N LEU A 12 -7.85 0.76 4.88
CA LEU A 12 -7.63 0.61 3.44
C LEU A 12 -6.47 -0.35 3.12
N ALA A 13 -5.36 -0.25 3.85
CA ALA A 13 -4.20 -1.12 3.68
C ALA A 13 -4.51 -2.57 4.07
N GLU A 14 -5.19 -2.78 5.20
CA GLU A 14 -5.64 -4.10 5.62
C GLU A 14 -6.61 -4.72 4.61
N ASP A 15 -7.56 -3.94 4.09
CA ASP A 15 -8.49 -4.39 3.06
C ASP A 15 -7.74 -4.89 1.82
N TYR A 16 -6.82 -4.08 1.31
CA TYR A 16 -6.09 -4.40 0.09
C TYR A 16 -5.17 -5.62 0.27
N ILE A 17 -4.51 -5.73 1.43
CA ILE A 17 -3.66 -6.88 1.75
C ILE A 17 -4.51 -8.16 1.85
N ARG A 18 -5.63 -8.14 2.58
CA ARG A 18 -6.55 -9.29 2.68
C ARG A 18 -7.02 -9.74 1.30
N PHE A 19 -7.42 -8.78 0.46
CA PHE A 19 -7.79 -9.02 -0.93
C PHE A 19 -6.67 -9.71 -1.73
N CYS A 20 -5.42 -9.26 -1.60
CA CYS A 20 -4.27 -9.89 -2.28
C CYS A 20 -3.95 -11.29 -1.77
N THR A 21 -4.28 -11.60 -0.51
CA THR A 21 -4.11 -12.92 0.10
C THR A 21 -5.30 -13.87 -0.12
N GLY A 22 -6.29 -13.47 -0.92
CA GLY A 22 -7.39 -14.35 -1.35
C GLY A 22 -8.75 -14.09 -0.69
N ASP A 23 -8.90 -13.02 0.10
CA ASP A 23 -10.22 -12.63 0.63
C ASP A 23 -11.13 -12.11 -0.50
N GLN A 24 -12.31 -12.72 -0.65
CA GLN A 24 -13.31 -12.39 -1.67
C GLN A 24 -14.43 -11.46 -1.17
N ARG A 25 -14.33 -10.91 0.04
CA ARG A 25 -15.32 -9.96 0.56
C ARG A 25 -15.45 -8.75 -0.36
N THR A 26 -16.68 -8.24 -0.43
CA THR A 26 -17.00 -6.97 -1.08
C THR A 26 -16.18 -5.84 -0.46
N PRO A 27 -15.68 -4.89 -1.26
CA PRO A 27 -14.93 -3.75 -0.72
C PRO A 27 -15.77 -2.97 0.30
N PRO A 28 -15.19 -2.61 1.46
CA PRO A 28 -15.93 -1.93 2.54
C PRO A 28 -16.22 -0.45 2.24
N SER A 29 -15.62 0.12 1.20
CA SER A 29 -15.80 1.51 0.78
C SER A 29 -15.45 1.69 -0.69
N GLU A 30 -15.86 2.84 -1.27
CA GLU A 30 -15.47 3.21 -2.64
C GLU A 30 -13.96 3.37 -2.81
N SER A 31 -13.28 3.88 -1.77
CA SER A 31 -11.82 4.03 -1.75
C SER A 31 -11.13 2.67 -1.80
N ALA A 32 -11.65 1.69 -1.05
CA ALA A 32 -11.16 0.30 -1.09
C ALA A 32 -11.37 -0.32 -2.47
N GLU A 33 -12.57 -0.14 -3.05
CA GLU A 33 -12.86 -0.65 -4.39
C GLU A 33 -11.91 -0.06 -5.44
N ALA A 34 -11.68 1.26 -5.42
CA ALA A 34 -10.76 1.88 -6.35
C ALA A 34 -9.29 1.52 -6.11
N MET A 35 -8.85 1.43 -4.85
CA MET A 35 -7.49 0.98 -4.56
C MET A 35 -7.25 -0.43 -5.08
N ARG A 36 -8.19 -1.37 -4.83
CA ARG A 36 -8.14 -2.73 -5.38
C ARG A 36 -8.00 -2.72 -6.91
N ARG A 37 -8.82 -1.93 -7.61
CA ARG A 37 -8.78 -1.80 -9.07
C ARG A 37 -7.46 -1.20 -9.57
N LEU A 38 -7.09 -0.02 -9.08
CA LEU A 38 -5.94 0.74 -9.56
C LEU A 38 -4.63 -0.01 -9.30
N ALA A 39 -4.46 -0.58 -8.11
CA ALA A 39 -3.26 -1.30 -7.76
C ALA A 39 -3.12 -2.62 -8.53
N LYS A 40 -4.22 -3.37 -8.76
CA LYS A 40 -4.16 -4.56 -9.62
C LYS A 40 -3.90 -4.24 -11.08
N GLU A 41 -4.44 -3.14 -11.58
CA GLU A 41 -4.13 -2.70 -12.94
C GLU A 41 -2.66 -2.29 -13.08
N MET A 42 -2.11 -1.55 -12.12
CA MET A 42 -0.69 -1.20 -12.08
C MET A 42 0.21 -2.44 -11.95
N GLU A 43 -0.17 -3.41 -11.11
CA GLU A 43 0.51 -4.69 -10.98
C GLU A 43 0.55 -5.41 -12.33
N ARG A 44 -0.60 -5.52 -13.01
CA ARG A 44 -0.73 -6.19 -14.30
C ARG A 44 0.14 -5.53 -15.38
N GLN A 45 0.16 -4.19 -15.43
CA GLN A 45 0.97 -3.44 -16.40
C GLN A 45 2.48 -3.57 -16.17
N HIS A 46 2.90 -3.81 -14.93
CA HIS A 46 4.32 -3.85 -14.54
C HIS A 46 4.71 -5.14 -13.81
N HIS A 47 4.02 -6.24 -14.12
CA HIS A 47 4.09 -7.51 -13.37
C HIS A 47 5.54 -7.97 -13.14
N SER A 48 6.33 -8.05 -14.21
CA SER A 48 7.73 -8.50 -14.14
C SER A 48 8.59 -7.63 -13.22
N LYS A 49 8.34 -6.31 -13.17
CA LYS A 49 9.09 -5.38 -12.32
C LYS A 49 8.71 -5.57 -10.87
N PHE A 50 7.42 -5.58 -10.54
CA PHE A 50 6.97 -5.75 -9.16
C PHE A 50 7.37 -7.11 -8.59
N HIS A 51 7.25 -8.19 -9.37
CA HIS A 51 7.70 -9.51 -8.97
C HIS A 51 9.22 -9.56 -8.75
N SER A 52 10.02 -8.94 -9.63
CA SER A 52 11.49 -8.91 -9.43
C SER A 52 11.89 -8.08 -8.21
N LEU A 53 11.20 -6.97 -7.97
CA LEU A 53 11.41 -6.12 -6.81
C LEU A 53 11.03 -6.85 -5.50
N SER A 54 9.93 -7.60 -5.48
CA SER A 54 9.50 -8.34 -4.29
C SER A 54 10.50 -9.43 -3.93
N GLN A 55 11.00 -10.19 -4.90
CA GLN A 55 12.02 -11.22 -4.65
C GLN A 55 13.33 -10.61 -4.15
N SER A 56 13.78 -9.51 -4.76
CA SER A 56 14.99 -8.79 -4.34
C SER A 56 14.84 -8.25 -2.90
N PHE A 57 13.68 -7.67 -2.60
CA PHE A 57 13.35 -7.16 -1.28
C PHE A 57 13.34 -8.27 -0.22
N LEU A 58 12.63 -9.36 -0.45
CA LEU A 58 12.56 -10.48 0.51
C LEU A 58 13.93 -11.14 0.73
N THR A 59 14.81 -11.10 -0.26
CA THR A 59 16.19 -11.60 -0.12
C THR A 59 17.05 -10.65 0.72
N ALA A 60 16.88 -9.33 0.55
CA ALA A 60 17.68 -8.32 1.24
C ALA A 60 17.24 -8.03 2.68
N CYS A 61 15.95 -8.17 2.97
CA CYS A 61 15.33 -7.64 4.20
C CYS A 61 15.43 -8.52 5.43
N GLY A 62 15.95 -9.75 5.30
CA GLY A 62 16.11 -10.67 6.42
C GLY A 62 14.80 -10.88 7.17
N ALA A 63 14.83 -10.72 8.51
CA ALA A 63 13.71 -11.04 9.39
C ALA A 63 12.68 -9.92 9.59
N ASP A 64 12.90 -8.69 9.10
CA ASP A 64 11.96 -7.57 9.30
C ASP A 64 11.55 -6.87 7.99
N PRO A 65 10.56 -7.44 7.27
CA PRO A 65 9.99 -6.82 6.07
C PRO A 65 9.41 -5.42 6.29
N SER A 66 8.92 -5.10 7.49
CA SER A 66 8.30 -3.79 7.77
C SER A 66 9.33 -2.67 7.86
N ALA A 67 10.45 -2.91 8.55
CA ALA A 67 11.57 -1.96 8.62
C ALA A 67 12.16 -1.67 7.23
N CYS A 68 12.24 -2.72 6.41
CA CYS A 68 12.67 -2.61 5.04
C CYS A 68 11.69 -1.84 4.15
N LEU A 69 10.38 -2.11 4.29
CA LEU A 69 9.34 -1.40 3.56
C LEU A 69 9.38 0.09 3.89
N ARG A 70 9.65 0.43 5.15
CA ARG A 70 9.86 1.81 5.59
C ARG A 70 10.98 2.50 4.81
N SER A 71 12.08 1.79 4.56
CA SER A 71 13.20 2.30 3.76
C SER A 71 12.82 2.52 2.30
N VAL A 72 12.02 1.62 1.70
CA VAL A 72 11.47 1.79 0.35
C VAL A 72 10.57 3.03 0.27
N MET A 73 9.72 3.25 1.28
CA MET A 73 8.86 4.43 1.35
C MET A 73 9.66 5.73 1.42
N ALA A 74 10.78 5.75 2.14
CA ALA A 74 11.66 6.93 2.19
C ALA A 74 12.21 7.30 0.81
N VAL A 75 12.62 6.30 0.02
CA VAL A 75 13.09 6.50 -1.37
C VAL A 75 11.96 6.95 -2.29
N LEU A 76 10.72 6.45 -2.10
CA LEU A 76 9.57 6.84 -2.92
C LEU A 76 9.24 8.34 -2.84
N VAL A 77 9.73 9.08 -1.86
CA VAL A 77 9.45 10.53 -1.70
C VAL A 77 10.74 11.35 -1.62
N GLU A 78 11.87 10.77 -2.03
CA GLU A 78 13.19 11.43 -1.97
C GLU A 78 13.27 12.75 -2.77
N ASP A 79 12.46 12.89 -3.83
CA ASP A 79 12.36 14.13 -4.61
C ASP A 79 11.31 15.13 -4.08
N GLY A 80 10.74 14.86 -2.89
CA GLY A 80 9.74 15.69 -2.22
C GLY A 80 8.34 15.65 -2.83
N LYS A 81 8.04 14.75 -3.78
CA LYS A 81 6.77 14.76 -4.53
C LYS A 81 5.93 13.50 -4.34
N LEU A 82 5.17 13.43 -3.24
CA LEU A 82 4.11 12.45 -3.13
C LEU A 82 2.98 12.75 -4.15
N ASN A 83 2.46 11.72 -4.81
CA ASN A 83 1.32 11.79 -5.71
C ASN A 83 0.52 10.47 -5.64
N TRP A 84 -0.71 10.47 -6.19
CA TRP A 84 -1.57 9.29 -6.15
C TRP A 84 -0.98 8.09 -6.91
N GLY A 85 -0.22 8.29 -7.98
CA GLY A 85 0.50 7.22 -8.68
C GLY A 85 1.51 6.50 -7.76
N ARG A 86 2.28 7.26 -6.97
CA ARG A 86 3.22 6.69 -5.98
C ARG A 86 2.51 5.98 -4.84
N VAL A 87 1.41 6.56 -4.33
CA VAL A 87 0.57 5.91 -3.33
C VAL A 87 0.05 4.58 -3.86
N VAL A 88 -0.52 4.54 -5.07
CA VAL A 88 -0.98 3.29 -5.69
C VAL A 88 0.17 2.31 -5.90
N SER A 89 1.35 2.77 -6.31
CA SER A 89 2.52 1.89 -6.46
C SER A 89 2.98 1.26 -5.15
N LEU A 90 2.86 2.00 -4.04
CA LEU A 90 3.18 1.50 -2.70
C LEU A 90 2.20 0.40 -2.25
N PHE A 91 0.89 0.61 -2.48
CA PHE A 91 -0.11 -0.42 -2.24
C PHE A 91 0.15 -1.63 -3.14
N THR A 92 0.38 -1.40 -4.44
CA THR A 92 0.68 -2.46 -5.42
C THR A 92 1.84 -3.35 -4.95
N PHE A 93 2.97 -2.74 -4.62
CA PHE A 93 4.15 -3.45 -4.13
C PHE A 93 3.85 -4.22 -2.84
N THR A 94 3.13 -3.61 -1.90
CA THR A 94 2.78 -4.26 -0.63
C THR A 94 1.85 -5.46 -0.83
N GLY A 95 0.92 -5.39 -1.80
CA GLY A 95 0.06 -6.52 -2.17
C GLY A 95 0.87 -7.70 -2.70
N VAL A 96 1.83 -7.44 -3.59
CA VAL A 96 2.76 -8.47 -4.11
C VAL A 96 3.58 -9.08 -2.97
N LEU A 97 4.15 -8.25 -2.08
CA LEU A 97 4.89 -8.72 -0.91
C LEU A 97 4.01 -9.60 0.00
N ALA A 98 2.78 -9.18 0.27
CA ALA A 98 1.85 -9.92 1.13
C ALA A 98 1.52 -11.30 0.54
N THR A 99 1.25 -11.39 -0.78
CA THR A 99 1.00 -12.67 -1.45
C THR A 99 2.20 -13.61 -1.37
N GLU A 100 3.42 -13.10 -1.55
CA GLU A 100 4.66 -13.87 -1.42
C GLU A 100 4.90 -14.37 0.01
N LEU A 101 4.75 -13.49 1.01
CA LEU A 101 4.91 -13.83 2.42
C LEU A 101 3.86 -14.83 2.90
N PHE A 102 2.61 -14.67 2.46
CA PHE A 102 1.52 -15.59 2.78
C PHE A 102 1.80 -16.98 2.22
N SER A 103 2.35 -17.07 1.00
CA SER A 103 2.73 -18.32 0.35
C SER A 103 3.91 -19.03 1.03
N ARG A 104 4.71 -18.31 1.83
CA ARG A 104 5.84 -18.84 2.62
C ARG A 104 5.46 -19.27 4.05
N GLY A 105 4.24 -18.94 4.50
CA GLY A 105 3.72 -19.31 5.83
C GLY A 105 3.85 -18.22 6.91
N ASP A 106 4.48 -17.09 6.62
CA ASP A 106 4.73 -15.98 7.56
C ASP A 106 3.59 -14.93 7.58
N GLY A 107 2.36 -15.36 7.25
CA GLY A 107 1.33 -14.50 6.67
C GLY A 107 0.71 -13.44 7.59
N PRO A 108 -0.05 -13.81 8.64
CA PRO A 108 -1.00 -12.87 9.25
C PRO A 108 -0.37 -11.72 10.03
N GLU A 109 0.63 -12.01 10.87
CA GLU A 109 1.29 -10.99 11.70
C GLU A 109 2.11 -10.03 10.83
N CYS A 110 2.85 -10.56 9.84
CA CYS A 110 3.62 -9.74 8.91
C CYS A 110 2.69 -8.84 8.09
N CYS A 111 1.58 -9.37 7.58
CA CYS A 111 0.57 -8.59 6.86
C CYS A 111 0.00 -7.44 7.70
N SER A 112 -0.25 -7.66 9.00
CA SER A 112 -0.68 -6.61 9.93
C SER A 112 0.38 -5.52 10.05
N ARG A 113 1.65 -5.89 10.25
CA ARG A 113 2.75 -4.93 10.37
C ARG A 113 3.00 -4.13 9.09
N LEU A 114 2.81 -4.74 7.91
CA LEU A 114 2.86 -4.02 6.63
C LEU A 114 1.77 -2.95 6.54
N ALA A 115 0.53 -3.29 6.93
CA ALA A 115 -0.59 -2.35 6.95
C ALA A 115 -0.34 -1.18 7.91
N GLU A 116 0.16 -1.47 9.11
CA GLU A 116 0.54 -0.44 10.09
C GLU A 116 1.64 0.48 9.56
N THR A 117 2.65 -0.08 8.88
CA THR A 117 3.75 0.71 8.29
C THR A 117 3.23 1.69 7.24
N ILE A 118 2.29 1.27 6.39
CA ILE A 118 1.62 2.18 5.43
C ILE A 118 0.81 3.25 6.17
N ALA A 119 0.07 2.86 7.20
CA ALA A 119 -0.78 3.77 7.96
C ALA A 119 0.02 4.85 8.68
N ASP A 120 1.16 4.49 9.27
CA ASP A 120 2.08 5.44 9.90
C ASP A 120 2.67 6.38 8.86
N TYR A 121 3.13 5.85 7.73
CA TYR A 121 3.76 6.67 6.70
C TYR A 121 2.79 7.64 6.03
N LEU A 122 1.66 7.16 5.50
CA LEU A 122 0.73 8.01 4.78
C LEU A 122 -0.18 8.78 5.74
N GLY A 123 -0.79 8.09 6.70
CA GLY A 123 -1.82 8.65 7.56
C GLY A 123 -1.31 9.45 8.76
N ALA A 124 -0.04 9.32 9.15
CA ALA A 124 0.56 10.11 10.22
C ALA A 124 1.62 11.09 9.71
N GLU A 125 2.61 10.62 8.95
CA GLU A 125 3.72 11.47 8.50
C GLU A 125 3.36 12.32 7.29
N ASN A 126 2.69 11.76 6.29
CA ASN A 126 2.25 12.48 5.07
C ASN A 126 0.79 12.96 5.14
N LYS A 127 0.26 13.13 6.36
CA LYS A 127 -1.14 13.51 6.60
C LYS A 127 -1.52 14.85 5.93
N GLU A 128 -0.60 15.80 5.88
CA GLU A 128 -0.84 17.15 5.33
C GLU A 128 -1.08 17.06 3.82
N TRP A 129 -0.20 16.35 3.11
CA TRP A 129 -0.38 16.06 1.69
C TRP A 129 -1.71 15.33 1.42
N LEU A 130 -2.06 14.35 2.26
CA LEU A 130 -3.32 13.62 2.15
C LEU A 130 -4.53 14.54 2.33
N LEU A 131 -4.51 15.46 3.30
CA LEU A 131 -5.57 16.45 3.50
C LEU A 131 -5.69 17.44 2.32
N GLU A 132 -4.57 17.95 1.84
CA GLU A 132 -4.52 18.85 0.68
C GLU A 132 -5.04 18.18 -0.61
N ASN A 133 -4.94 16.85 -0.67
CA ASN A 133 -5.44 16.03 -1.77
C ASN A 133 -6.80 15.38 -1.45
N GLU A 134 -7.52 15.93 -0.47
CA GLU A 134 -8.91 15.59 -0.11
C GLU A 134 -9.12 14.20 0.53
N GLY A 135 -8.05 13.57 1.01
CA GLY A 135 -8.10 12.29 1.71
C GLY A 135 -8.55 11.13 0.82
N TRP A 136 -8.99 10.05 1.47
CA TRP A 136 -9.40 8.82 0.77
C TRP A 136 -10.84 8.85 0.27
N TRP A 137 -11.73 9.57 0.96
CA TRP A 137 -13.18 9.58 0.71
C TRP A 137 -13.57 10.24 -0.63
N LYS A 138 -12.70 11.08 -1.20
CA LYS A 138 -12.88 11.72 -2.52
C LYS A 138 -12.10 10.98 -3.61
N ASN A 139 -12.51 9.74 -3.84
CA ASN A 139 -11.91 8.79 -4.79
C ASN A 139 -11.67 9.32 -6.23
N HIS A 140 -12.47 10.28 -6.68
CA HIS A 140 -12.36 10.84 -8.03
C HIS A 140 -10.93 11.33 -8.39
N ARG A 141 -10.20 11.97 -7.45
CA ARG A 141 -8.81 12.41 -7.72
C ARG A 141 -7.82 11.26 -7.75
N MET A 142 -8.01 10.25 -6.91
CA MET A 142 -7.16 9.06 -6.92
C MET A 142 -7.27 8.37 -8.28
N VAL A 143 -8.48 8.17 -8.81
CA VAL A 143 -8.68 7.54 -10.12
C VAL A 143 -8.12 8.38 -11.28
N HIS A 144 -8.35 9.70 -11.29
CA HIS A 144 -7.98 10.56 -12.43
C HIS A 144 -6.51 11.00 -12.45
N LYS A 145 -5.77 10.87 -11.35
CA LYS A 145 -4.37 11.33 -11.24
C LYS A 145 -3.35 10.20 -11.05
N THR A 146 -3.79 8.95 -11.12
CA THR A 146 -2.91 7.78 -11.06
C THR A 146 -2.30 7.44 -12.42
N PHE A 147 -2.93 7.86 -13.53
CA PHE A 147 -2.46 7.66 -14.90
C PHE A 147 -2.40 8.99 -15.66
#